data_AF-A0A5N6VEP9-F1
#
_entry.id   AF-A0A5N6VEP9-F1
#
_cell.length_a   1.000
_cell.length_b   1.000
_cell.length_c   1.000
_cell.angle_alpha   90.00
_cell.angle_beta   90.00
_cell.angle_gamma   90.00
#
_symmetry.space_group_name_H-M   'P 1'
#
loop_
_entity.id
_entity.type
_entity.pdbx_description
1 polymer ?
#
loop_
_entity_poly.entity_id
_entity_poly.type
_entity_poly.pdbx_seq_one_letter_code
_entity_poly.pdbx_strand_id
1 'polypeptide(L)'
;MDLLAELENLAIEAENEIENEDNALINGLINTHRPTTQLKPQKRDYTTTYLVKLEGPLASPSHIQEIAGLLEPPRLKTGEGEFGKAAFCLIKGTTRLAILSALSNTTQRPTFIRLNMAGKDLSNYSMSPYLGSDIDPTLPHHRATNMDQIFLPT
;
A
#
# COMPACT_ATOMS: atom_id res chain seq x y z
N MET A 1 -13.87 31.26 65.13
CA MET A 1 -13.69 30.45 63.92
C MET A 1 -14.26 31.27 62.79
N ASP A 2 -13.39 31.81 61.94
CA ASP A 2 -13.77 32.74 60.88
C ASP A 2 -14.12 31.93 59.64
N LEU A 3 -15.40 31.57 59.49
CA LEU A 3 -15.91 30.68 58.45
C LEU A 3 -15.67 31.20 57.02
N LEU A 4 -15.44 32.51 56.88
CA LEU A 4 -15.14 33.14 55.60
C LEU A 4 -13.72 32.81 55.11
N ALA A 5 -12.75 32.70 56.03
CA ALA A 5 -11.37 32.38 55.67
C ALA A 5 -11.21 30.91 55.24
N GLU A 6 -12.01 29.99 55.79
CA GLU A 6 -12.03 28.59 55.36
C GLU A 6 -12.63 28.43 53.95
N LEU A 7 -13.67 29.19 53.61
CA LEU A 7 -14.28 29.16 52.28
C LEU A 7 -13.35 29.73 51.20
N GLU A 8 -12.61 30.79 51.52
CA GLU A 8 -11.63 31.40 50.61
C GLU A 8 -10.47 30.43 50.32
N ASN A 9 -9.95 29.76 51.34
CA ASN A 9 -8.89 28.76 51.17
C ASN A 9 -9.37 27.54 50.37
N LEU A 10 -10.62 27.09 50.56
CA LEU A 10 -11.20 25.97 49.80
C LEU A 10 -11.40 26.31 48.31
N ALA A 11 -11.73 27.56 48.00
CA ALA A 11 -11.85 28.03 46.61
C ALA A 11 -10.48 28.09 45.92
N ILE A 12 -9.44 28.54 46.63
CA ILE A 12 -8.07 28.64 46.11
C ILE A 12 -7.46 27.24 45.89
N GLU A 13 -7.75 26.25 46.75
CA GLU A 13 -7.32 24.86 46.54
C GLU A 13 -8.00 24.22 45.32
N ALA A 14 -9.30 24.47 45.12
CA ALA A 14 -10.03 23.96 43.96
C ALA A 14 -9.50 24.54 42.62
N GLU A 15 -9.15 25.82 42.58
CA GLU A 15 -8.58 26.45 41.37
C GLU A 15 -7.17 25.91 41.04
N ASN A 16 -6.34 25.65 42.04
CA ASN A 16 -5.00 25.08 41.84
C ASN A 16 -5.01 23.60 41.41
N GLU A 17 -6.03 22.82 41.80
CA GLU A 17 -6.22 21.44 41.33
C GLU A 17 -6.65 21.40 39.85
N ILE A 18 -7.54 22.32 39.43
CA ILE A 18 -8.01 22.43 38.04
C ILE A 18 -6.87 22.89 37.12
N GLU A 19 -6.07 23.89 37.53
CA GLU A 19 -4.92 24.34 36.73
C GLU A 19 -3.82 23.27 36.60
N ASN A 20 -3.63 22.40 37.60
CA ASN A 20 -2.67 21.31 37.52
C ASN A 20 -3.17 20.12 36.66
N GLU A 21 -4.47 19.80 36.69
CA GLU A 21 -5.06 18.80 35.79
C GLU A 21 -5.03 19.26 34.33
N ASP A 22 -5.33 20.54 34.06
CA ASP A 22 -5.28 21.08 32.69
C ASP A 22 -3.85 21.12 32.15
N ASN A 23 -2.85 21.48 32.97
CA ASN A 23 -1.44 21.44 32.54
C ASN A 23 -0.91 20.00 32.36
N ALA A 24 -1.42 19.01 33.13
CA ALA A 24 -1.08 17.60 32.94
C ALA A 24 -1.73 17.01 31.67
N LEU A 25 -2.97 17.39 31.36
CA LEU A 25 -3.68 17.01 30.14
C LEU A 25 -3.04 17.64 28.89
N ILE A 26 -2.66 18.93 28.96
CA ILE A 26 -2.02 19.64 27.85
C ILE A 26 -0.66 19.01 27.51
N ASN A 27 0.17 18.66 28.51
CA ASN A 27 1.47 18.02 28.27
C ASN A 27 1.37 16.59 27.73
N GLY A 28 0.27 15.87 28.00
CA GLY A 28 -0.03 14.56 27.41
C GLY A 28 -0.53 14.62 25.95
N LEU A 29 -1.08 15.75 25.52
CA LEU A 29 -1.64 15.97 24.18
C LEU A 29 -0.58 16.37 23.13
N ILE A 30 0.62 16.81 23.54
CA ILE A 30 1.61 17.35 22.60
C ILE A 30 2.31 16.26 21.76
N ASN A 31 2.23 14.98 22.16
CA ASN A 31 2.91 13.87 21.46
C ASN A 31 1.99 12.97 20.61
N THR A 32 0.71 13.31 20.43
CA THR A 32 -0.23 12.50 19.61
C THR A 32 -0.64 13.14 18.29
N HIS A 33 -0.06 14.27 17.89
CA HIS A 33 -0.06 14.68 16.49
C HIS A 33 0.93 13.84 15.67
N ARG A 34 0.71 12.52 15.64
CA ARG A 34 0.94 11.81 14.39
C ARG A 34 -0.10 12.41 13.44
N PRO A 35 0.29 13.20 12.43
CA PRO A 35 -0.69 13.67 11.46
C PRO A 35 -1.42 12.41 11.00
N THR A 36 -2.74 12.36 11.20
CA THR A 36 -3.60 11.48 10.43
C THR A 36 -3.32 11.87 9.00
N THR A 37 -2.34 11.18 8.42
CA THR A 37 -1.96 11.38 7.05
C THR A 37 -3.16 10.85 6.31
N GLN A 38 -4.11 11.74 6.01
CA GLN A 38 -5.06 11.54 4.94
C GLN A 38 -4.21 10.92 3.83
N LEU A 39 -4.47 9.64 3.55
CA LEU A 39 -3.68 8.87 2.62
C LEU A 39 -4.01 9.41 1.23
N LYS A 40 -3.42 10.58 0.92
CA LYS A 40 -3.59 11.21 -0.37
C LYS A 40 -2.90 10.31 -1.39
N PRO A 41 -3.60 9.94 -2.47
CA PRO A 41 -2.99 9.15 -3.54
C PRO A 41 -1.72 9.84 -4.05
N GLN A 42 -0.61 9.13 -4.04
CA GLN A 42 0.61 9.54 -4.71
C GLN A 42 0.60 9.02 -6.15
N LYS A 43 1.40 9.63 -7.04
CA LYS A 43 1.51 9.20 -8.45
C LYS A 43 1.76 7.69 -8.60
N ARG A 44 2.53 7.10 -7.68
CA ARG A 44 2.83 5.65 -7.65
C ARG A 44 1.61 4.78 -7.36
N ASP A 45 0.60 5.28 -6.66
CA ASP A 45 -0.56 4.48 -6.26
C ASP A 45 -1.50 4.19 -7.43
N TYR A 46 -1.41 4.99 -8.50
CA TYR A 46 -2.15 4.76 -9.74
C TYR A 46 -1.52 3.67 -10.62
N THR A 47 -0.22 3.44 -10.49
CA THR A 47 0.54 2.48 -11.31
C THR A 47 0.88 1.19 -10.56
N THR A 48 0.96 1.26 -9.24
CA THR A 48 1.33 0.09 -8.42
C THR A 48 0.13 -0.85 -8.30
N THR A 49 0.41 -2.13 -8.52
CA THR A 49 -0.57 -3.20 -8.34
C THR A 49 -0.28 -3.96 -7.05
N TYR A 50 -1.32 -4.35 -6.34
CA TYR A 50 -1.23 -5.14 -5.11
C TYR A 50 -2.13 -6.37 -5.20
N LEU A 51 -1.74 -7.43 -4.48
CA LEU A 51 -2.65 -8.49 -4.07
C LEU A 51 -3.09 -8.22 -2.65
N VAL A 52 -4.40 -8.25 -2.41
CA VAL A 52 -4.98 -8.28 -1.06
C VAL A 52 -5.48 -9.68 -0.79
N LYS A 53 -5.10 -10.27 0.35
CA LYS A 53 -5.58 -11.59 0.75
C LYS A 53 -7.04 -11.49 1.18
N LEU A 54 -7.86 -12.43 0.72
CA LEU A 54 -9.25 -12.55 1.15
C LEU A 54 -9.31 -13.30 2.47
N GLU A 55 -9.43 -12.54 3.55
CA GLU A 55 -9.54 -13.05 4.91
C GLU A 55 -10.29 -12.04 5.80
N GLY A 56 -10.92 -12.56 6.86
CA GLY A 56 -11.62 -11.75 7.85
C GLY A 56 -12.63 -10.77 7.23
N PRO A 57 -12.46 -9.45 7.42
CA PRO A 57 -13.42 -8.43 6.98
C PRO A 57 -13.41 -8.23 5.45
N LEU A 58 -12.42 -8.80 4.75
CA LEU A 58 -12.31 -8.80 3.30
C LEU A 58 -12.47 -10.21 2.73
N ALA A 59 -13.41 -10.99 3.24
CA ALA A 59 -13.58 -12.40 2.85
C ALA A 59 -14.04 -12.62 1.38
N SER A 60 -14.55 -11.59 0.71
CA SER A 60 -15.11 -11.69 -0.65
C SER A 60 -14.68 -10.52 -1.53
N PRO A 61 -14.50 -10.72 -2.86
CA PRO A 61 -14.29 -9.63 -3.80
C PRO A 61 -15.38 -8.55 -3.74
N SER A 62 -16.63 -8.94 -3.48
CA SER A 62 -17.77 -8.00 -3.36
C SER A 62 -17.60 -7.04 -2.18
N HIS A 63 -17.09 -7.52 -1.04
CA HIS A 63 -16.80 -6.64 0.11
C HIS A 63 -15.72 -5.62 -0.23
N ILE A 64 -14.68 -6.02 -0.97
CA ILE A 64 -13.64 -5.08 -1.41
C ILE A 64 -14.22 -4.04 -2.37
N GLN A 65 -15.12 -4.46 -3.26
CA GLN A 65 -15.80 -3.57 -4.19
C GLN A 65 -16.59 -2.49 -3.44
N GLU A 66 -17.42 -2.90 -2.47
CA GLU A 66 -18.23 -1.99 -1.65
C GLU A 66 -17.36 -1.04 -0.83
N ILE A 67 -16.37 -1.57 -0.11
CA ILE A 67 -15.49 -0.79 0.79
C ILE A 67 -14.69 0.25 0.02
N ALA A 68 -14.20 -0.09 -1.17
CA ALA A 68 -13.37 0.80 -1.96
C ALA A 68 -14.12 1.51 -3.09
N GLY A 69 -15.45 1.38 -3.15
CA GLY A 69 -16.31 2.07 -4.12
C GLY A 69 -15.98 1.75 -5.58
N LEU A 70 -15.65 0.49 -5.90
CA LEU A 70 -15.36 0.09 -7.28
C LEU A 70 -16.66 -0.17 -8.06
N LEU A 71 -16.66 0.22 -9.34
CA LEU A 71 -17.76 -0.08 -10.25
C LEU A 71 -17.91 -1.59 -10.52
N GLU A 72 -16.78 -2.31 -10.52
CA GLU A 72 -16.73 -3.75 -10.78
C GLU A 72 -15.92 -4.48 -9.69
N PRO A 73 -16.24 -5.75 -9.43
CA PRO A 73 -15.49 -6.55 -8.46
C PRO A 73 -14.05 -6.80 -8.94
N PRO A 74 -13.06 -6.71 -8.03
CA PRO A 74 -11.66 -6.91 -8.38
C PRO A 74 -11.37 -8.36 -8.79
N ARG A 75 -10.41 -8.54 -9.70
CA ARG A 75 -10.06 -9.86 -10.25
C ARG A 75 -9.57 -10.80 -9.16
N LEU A 76 -10.27 -11.92 -9.00
CA LEU A 76 -9.90 -13.00 -8.09
C LEU A 76 -8.70 -13.80 -8.61
N LYS A 77 -7.78 -14.11 -7.71
CA LYS A 77 -6.63 -14.99 -7.93
C LYS A 77 -6.58 -16.00 -6.80
N THR A 78 -6.60 -17.27 -7.15
CA THR A 78 -6.42 -18.37 -6.20
C THR A 78 -4.98 -18.83 -6.22
N GLY A 79 -4.49 -19.24 -5.06
CA GLY A 79 -3.18 -19.86 -4.88
C GLY A 79 -3.30 -21.04 -3.95
N GLU A 80 -2.38 -22.00 -4.11
CA GLU A 80 -2.23 -23.13 -3.22
C GLU A 80 -0.81 -23.10 -2.66
N GLY A 81 -0.70 -23.27 -1.35
CA GLY A 81 0.57 -23.33 -0.66
C GLY A 81 0.56 -24.42 0.40
N GLU A 82 1.61 -24.46 1.21
CA GLU A 82 1.82 -25.47 2.25
C GLU A 82 0.68 -25.53 3.28
N PHE A 83 0.02 -24.39 3.52
CA PHE A 83 -1.10 -24.24 4.45
C PHE A 83 -2.48 -24.35 3.79
N GLY A 84 -2.53 -24.84 2.54
CA GLY A 84 -3.76 -25.04 1.78
C GLY A 84 -4.08 -23.92 0.80
N LYS A 85 -5.37 -23.81 0.46
CA LYS A 85 -5.86 -22.87 -0.56
C LYS A 85 -6.02 -21.46 0.02
N ALA A 86 -5.49 -20.48 -0.68
CA ALA A 86 -5.64 -19.06 -0.37
C ALA A 86 -6.25 -18.32 -1.57
N ALA A 87 -7.04 -17.29 -1.28
CA ALA A 87 -7.65 -16.45 -2.29
C ALA A 87 -7.18 -14.99 -2.12
N PHE A 88 -6.97 -14.32 -3.24
CA PHE A 88 -6.45 -12.96 -3.31
C PHE A 88 -7.22 -12.16 -4.35
N CYS A 89 -7.32 -10.85 -4.15
CA CYS A 89 -7.83 -9.93 -5.17
C CYS A 89 -6.73 -9.02 -5.68
N LEU A 90 -6.69 -8.84 -7.00
CA LEU A 90 -5.78 -7.90 -7.64
C LEU A 90 -6.40 -6.49 -7.59
N ILE A 91 -5.70 -5.56 -6.96
CA ILE A 91 -6.16 -4.19 -6.73
C ILE A 91 -5.08 -3.17 -7.09
N LYS A 92 -5.49 -1.92 -7.34
CA LYS A 92 -4.57 -0.79 -7.53
C LYS A 92 -4.16 -0.19 -6.18
N GLY A 93 -3.11 0.64 -6.18
CA GLY A 93 -2.69 1.38 -4.99
C GLY A 93 -3.78 2.31 -4.45
N THR A 94 -4.57 2.97 -5.30
CA THR A 94 -5.71 3.80 -4.88
C THR A 94 -6.74 3.00 -4.08
N THR A 95 -7.11 1.81 -4.57
CA THR A 95 -7.99 0.87 -3.88
C THR A 95 -7.41 0.45 -2.53
N ARG A 96 -6.10 0.17 -2.46
CA ARG A 96 -5.43 -0.14 -1.20
C ARG A 96 -5.58 1.00 -0.18
N LEU A 97 -5.45 2.27 -0.59
CA LEU A 97 -5.64 3.41 0.31
C LEU A 97 -7.08 3.52 0.80
N ALA A 98 -8.07 3.29 -0.07
CA ALA A 98 -9.48 3.28 0.30
C ALA A 98 -9.80 2.19 1.33
N ILE A 99 -9.29 0.97 1.11
CA ILE A 99 -9.42 -0.14 2.07
C ILE A 99 -8.77 0.23 3.41
N LEU A 100 -7.54 0.76 3.40
CA LEU A 100 -6.86 1.17 4.63
C LEU A 100 -7.61 2.28 5.38
N SER A 101 -8.23 3.21 4.64
CA SER A 101 -9.05 4.27 5.23
C SER A 101 -10.34 3.73 5.83
N ALA A 102 -10.98 2.75 5.20
CA ALA A 102 -12.23 2.16 5.70
C ALA A 102 -12.00 1.22 6.90
N LEU A 103 -10.88 0.50 6.91
CA LEU A 103 -10.51 -0.43 7.99
C LEU A 103 -9.69 0.22 9.12
N SER A 104 -9.53 1.55 9.13
CA SER A 104 -8.75 2.26 10.16
C SER A 104 -9.25 2.00 11.58
N ASN A 105 -10.54 1.70 11.72
CA ASN A 105 -11.22 1.49 13.01
C ASN A 105 -11.28 0.01 13.42
N THR A 106 -10.74 -0.89 12.60
CA THR A 106 -10.76 -2.33 12.86
C THR A 106 -9.43 -2.80 13.44
N THR A 107 -9.47 -3.80 14.32
CA THR A 107 -8.26 -4.42 14.90
C THR A 107 -7.51 -5.30 13.89
N GLN A 108 -8.21 -5.77 12.86
CA GLN A 108 -7.68 -6.67 11.86
C GLN A 108 -6.99 -5.88 10.73
N ARG A 109 -5.69 -6.11 10.55
CA ARG A 109 -4.92 -5.49 9.47
C ARG A 109 -4.93 -6.40 8.24
N PRO A 110 -5.46 -5.95 7.09
CA PRO A 110 -5.44 -6.73 5.87
C PRO A 110 -4.02 -6.98 5.37
N THR A 111 -3.79 -8.16 4.79
CA THR A 111 -2.51 -8.53 4.17
C THR A 111 -2.44 -7.99 2.74
N PHE A 112 -1.49 -7.09 2.48
CA PHE A 112 -1.21 -6.56 1.14
C PHE A 112 0.17 -6.99 0.65
N ILE A 113 0.22 -7.56 -0.55
CA ILE A 113 1.46 -7.94 -1.23
C ILE A 113 1.62 -7.02 -2.43
N ARG A 114 2.71 -6.23 -2.46
CA ARG A 114 3.02 -5.37 -3.60
C ARG A 114 3.52 -6.23 -4.76
N LEU A 115 2.89 -6.09 -5.92
CA LEU A 115 3.38 -6.70 -7.15
C LEU A 115 4.32 -5.73 -7.85
N ASN A 116 5.60 -6.09 -7.93
CA ASN A 116 6.57 -5.39 -8.75
C ASN A 116 6.71 -6.13 -10.09
N MET A 117 5.72 -5.96 -10.97
CA MET A 117 5.80 -6.50 -12.32
C MET A 117 6.76 -5.63 -13.13
N ALA A 118 7.97 -6.12 -13.37
CA ALA A 118 8.83 -5.54 -14.37
C ALA A 118 8.14 -5.70 -15.74
N GLY A 119 7.99 -4.61 -16.48
CA GLY A 119 7.58 -4.66 -17.88
C GLY A 119 8.67 -5.39 -18.66
N LYS A 120 8.52 -6.70 -18.82
CA LYS A 120 9.37 -7.47 -19.71
C LYS A 120 8.68 -7.45 -21.06
N ASP A 121 9.17 -6.59 -21.94
CA ASP A 121 8.72 -6.58 -23.33
C ASP A 121 9.32 -7.82 -23.99
N LEU A 122 8.52 -8.89 -24.08
CA LEU A 122 8.92 -10.10 -24.76
C LEU A 122 8.78 -9.84 -26.25
N SER A 123 9.80 -10.19 -27.02
CA SER A 123 9.69 -10.16 -28.48
C SER A 123 8.52 -11.04 -28.95
N ASN A 124 7.77 -10.54 -29.93
CA ASN A 124 6.65 -11.26 -30.54
C ASN A 124 7.09 -12.51 -31.34
N TYR A 125 8.39 -12.65 -31.64
CA TYR A 125 8.89 -13.63 -32.60
C TYR A 125 9.74 -14.73 -31.98
N SER A 126 10.25 -14.55 -30.75
CA SER A 126 10.94 -15.62 -30.06
C SER A 126 11.01 -15.42 -28.54
N MET A 127 10.92 -16.54 -27.83
CA MET A 127 10.83 -16.64 -26.37
C MET A 127 12.20 -16.57 -25.67
N SER A 128 13.29 -16.63 -26.45
CA SER A 128 14.65 -16.53 -25.92
C SER A 128 15.01 -15.07 -25.58
N PRO A 129 15.82 -14.79 -24.54
CA PRO A 129 16.38 -13.46 -24.34
C PRO A 129 17.53 -13.24 -25.34
N TYR A 130 17.36 -12.34 -26.32
CA TYR A 130 18.45 -11.96 -27.24
C TYR A 130 18.73 -10.46 -27.18
N LEU A 131 19.99 -10.12 -27.44
CA LEU A 131 20.52 -8.78 -27.46
C LEU A 131 20.15 -8.11 -28.79
N GLY A 132 18.90 -7.63 -28.89
CA GLY A 132 18.40 -6.92 -30.07
C GLY A 132 16.99 -7.38 -30.43
N SER A 133 16.00 -6.50 -30.24
CA SER A 133 14.60 -6.74 -30.62
C SER A 133 14.44 -6.99 -32.12
N ASP A 134 15.38 -6.48 -32.92
CA ASP A 134 15.28 -6.42 -34.39
C ASP A 134 16.18 -7.46 -35.09
N ILE A 135 16.80 -8.37 -34.32
CA ILE A 135 17.71 -9.39 -34.83
C ILE A 135 17.04 -10.76 -34.78
N ASP A 136 16.96 -11.40 -35.95
CA ASP A 136 16.51 -12.79 -36.08
C ASP A 136 17.44 -13.71 -35.26
N PRO A 137 16.91 -14.41 -34.24
CA PRO A 137 17.72 -15.24 -33.34
C PRO A 137 18.27 -16.50 -34.02
N THR A 138 17.86 -16.81 -35.25
CA THR A 138 18.41 -17.93 -36.02
C THR A 138 19.68 -17.56 -36.76
N LEU A 139 20.06 -16.28 -36.81
CA LEU A 139 21.18 -15.80 -37.62
C LEU A 139 22.49 -15.68 -36.82
N PRO A 140 23.65 -15.97 -37.44
CA PRO A 140 24.96 -15.90 -36.78
C PRO A 140 25.30 -14.49 -36.26
N HIS A 141 25.97 -14.45 -35.10
CA HIS A 141 26.39 -13.22 -34.41
C HIS A 141 27.31 -12.29 -35.23
N HIS A 142 27.99 -12.81 -36.25
CA HIS A 142 28.81 -12.02 -37.17
C HIS A 142 28.07 -11.85 -38.50
N ARG A 143 27.12 -10.92 -38.53
CA ARG A 143 26.39 -10.60 -39.76
C ARG A 143 27.10 -9.52 -40.57
N ALA A 144 27.15 -9.74 -41.88
CA ALA A 144 27.45 -8.68 -42.83
C ALA A 144 26.27 -7.69 -42.82
N THR A 145 26.50 -6.49 -42.32
CA THR A 145 25.54 -5.38 -42.33
C THR A 145 25.36 -4.79 -43.74
N ASN A 146 26.31 -5.08 -44.64
CA ASN A 146 26.30 -4.69 -46.04
C ASN A 146 26.96 -5.79 -46.89
N MET A 147 26.60 -5.89 -48.17
CA MET A 147 27.14 -6.85 -49.15
C MET A 147 28.66 -6.76 -49.30
N ASP A 148 29.27 -5.61 -49.00
CA ASP A 148 30.71 -5.38 -49.12
C ASP A 148 31.51 -5.71 -47.84
N GLN A 149 30.87 -6.28 -46.81
CA GLN A 149 31.54 -6.53 -45.55
C GLN A 149 32.46 -7.76 -45.65
N ILE A 150 33.77 -7.50 -45.67
CA ILE A 150 34.82 -8.53 -45.70
C ILE A 150 35.14 -8.96 -44.26
N PHE A 151 35.05 -10.27 -43.99
CA PHE A 151 35.47 -10.85 -42.71
C PHE A 151 36.93 -11.30 -42.80
N LEU A 152 37.77 -10.79 -41.90
CA LEU A 152 39.15 -11.24 -41.75
C LEU A 152 39.21 -12.32 -40.65
N PRO A 153 39.98 -13.41 -40.85
CA PRO A 153 40.24 -14.37 -39.79
C PRO A 153 41.06 -13.72 -38.67
N THR A 154 40.68 -14.00 -37.43
CA THR A 154 41.43 -13.64 -36.22
C THR A 154 42.51 -14.65 -35.91
#